data_AF-A0A7R8XE59-F1
#
_entry.id   AF-A0A7R8XE59-F1
#
_cell.length_a   1.000
_cell.length_b   1.000
_cell.length_c   1.000
_cell.angle_alpha   90.00
_cell.angle_beta   90.00
_cell.angle_gamma   90.00
#
_symmetry.space_group_name_H-M   'P 1'
#
loop_
_entity.id
_entity.type
_entity.pdbx_description
1 polymer ?
#
loop_
_entity_poly.entity_id
_entity_poly.type
_entity_poly.pdbx_seq_one_letter_code
_entity_poly.pdbx_strand_id
1 'polypeptide(L)'
;SLRGRIVGGGHVHPDHRLVTLFDHYEPFTTDPEDVTLEEEEEVDAFLDAVVATDVMQSAHRFLAEKFRVPESPENLKSAERTDGNLSANRTRQATSSHAVTDDRHEAIETKPTDSGGLIQNDETALEERLKEIPFDRYPRDEDDTAGSRGFEHVFMGEPKQNSVVGFHGWLRFYQQERVGNVNYHGQIASWNFTDKGILLASSFEWDGYRKPKSTFFIGASPELEMALFTVCFVARPDSLCPVRLVGEVLRVQTRAIEYQGGRHVATAYFVIPGSS
;
A
#
# COMPACT_ATOMS: atom_id res chain seq x y z
N SER A 1 17.88 1.63 -19.26
CA SER A 1 18.63 2.81 -18.77
C SER A 1 17.69 3.63 -17.91
N LEU A 2 17.75 3.49 -16.59
CA LEU A 2 17.02 4.29 -15.60
C LEU A 2 17.57 5.73 -15.54
N ARG A 3 17.79 6.37 -16.70
CA ARG A 3 18.22 7.77 -16.75
C ARG A 3 16.97 8.61 -16.51
N GLY A 4 17.00 9.36 -15.41
CA GLY A 4 15.91 10.15 -14.86
C GLY A 4 15.01 10.77 -15.94
N ARG A 5 13.76 10.31 -15.98
CA ARG A 5 12.69 11.11 -16.57
C ARG A 5 12.34 12.18 -15.55
N ILE A 6 12.75 13.40 -15.82
CA ILE A 6 12.12 14.58 -15.21
C ILE A 6 10.67 14.55 -15.69
N VAL A 7 9.72 14.44 -14.76
CA VAL A 7 8.30 14.60 -15.10
C VAL A 7 8.09 16.11 -15.32
N GLY A 8 7.35 16.47 -16.37
CA GLY A 8 7.13 17.87 -16.74
C GLY A 8 6.73 18.72 -15.53
N GLY A 9 7.45 19.81 -15.29
CA GLY A 9 7.26 20.67 -14.10
C GLY A 9 8.43 20.68 -13.11
N GLY A 10 9.57 20.05 -13.41
CA GLY A 10 10.77 20.09 -12.56
C GLY A 10 10.77 19.10 -11.41
N HIS A 11 9.82 18.15 -11.37
CA HIS A 11 9.71 17.15 -10.32
C HIS A 11 10.46 15.86 -10.71
N VAL A 12 11.18 15.29 -9.76
CA VAL A 12 11.96 14.06 -9.91
C VAL A 12 11.03 12.85 -9.77
N HIS A 13 11.12 11.88 -10.68
CA HIS A 13 10.27 10.68 -10.68
C HIS A 13 10.53 9.79 -9.43
N PRO A 14 9.49 9.14 -8.86
CA PRO A 14 9.62 8.24 -7.71
C PRO A 14 10.76 7.22 -7.82
N ASP A 15 10.90 6.54 -8.96
CA ASP A 15 12.03 5.62 -9.22
C ASP A 15 13.40 6.21 -8.88
N HIS A 16 13.66 7.46 -9.25
CA HIS A 16 14.96 8.08 -9.03
C HIS A 16 15.14 8.44 -7.56
N ARG A 17 14.09 8.95 -6.91
CA ARG A 17 14.09 9.22 -5.47
C ARG A 17 14.31 7.95 -4.65
N LEU A 18 13.64 6.86 -5.01
CA LEU A 18 13.81 5.56 -4.35
C LEU A 18 15.23 5.02 -4.51
N VAL A 19 15.82 5.15 -5.71
CA VAL A 19 17.20 4.72 -5.93
C VAL A 19 18.18 5.57 -5.11
N THR A 20 17.96 6.89 -5.00
CA THR A 20 18.75 7.76 -4.12
C THR A 20 18.66 7.31 -2.66
N LEU A 21 17.46 6.99 -2.17
CA LEU A 21 17.28 6.47 -0.80
C LEU A 21 18.10 5.21 -0.54
N PHE A 22 18.23 4.32 -1.53
CA PHE A 22 19.00 3.10 -1.34
C PHE A 22 20.50 3.30 -1.14
N ASP A 23 21.05 4.42 -1.61
CA ASP A 23 22.47 4.73 -1.45
C ASP A 23 22.78 5.30 -0.05
N HIS A 24 21.76 5.81 0.65
CA HIS A 24 21.88 6.37 2.00
C HIS A 24 21.44 5.38 3.09
N TYR A 25 20.61 4.39 2.76
CA TYR A 25 20.13 3.42 3.74
C TYR A 25 21.21 2.41 4.15
N GLU A 26 21.55 2.36 5.46
CA GLU A 26 22.54 1.46 6.05
C GLU A 26 21.91 0.35 6.93
N PRO A 27 21.54 -0.80 6.36
CA PRO A 27 20.80 -1.84 7.08
C PRO A 27 21.61 -2.62 8.12
N PHE A 28 22.92 -2.35 8.28
CA PHE A 28 23.84 -3.14 9.11
C PHE A 28 24.25 -2.46 10.41
N THR A 29 23.58 -1.38 10.82
CA THR A 29 23.92 -0.68 12.06
C THR A 29 23.24 -1.39 13.25
N THR A 30 24.03 -1.71 14.28
CA THR A 30 23.53 -2.21 15.59
C THR A 30 23.21 -1.08 16.56
N ASP A 31 23.52 0.14 16.16
CA ASP A 31 23.21 1.35 16.90
C ASP A 31 21.87 1.89 16.38
N PRO A 32 20.98 2.41 17.24
CA PRO A 32 19.82 3.15 16.77
C PRO A 32 20.33 4.22 15.79
N GLU A 33 19.95 4.14 14.52
CA GLU A 33 20.36 5.13 13.53
C GLU A 33 20.04 6.52 14.11
N ASP A 34 21.07 7.36 14.30
CA ASP A 34 20.87 8.79 14.50
C ASP A 34 20.39 9.33 13.16
N VAL A 35 19.08 9.17 12.91
CA VAL A 35 18.42 9.61 11.70
C VAL A 35 18.79 11.07 11.48
N THR A 36 19.49 11.33 10.39
CA THR A 36 19.88 12.67 10.03
C THR A 36 18.69 13.42 9.45
N LEU A 37 18.65 14.75 9.64
CA LEU A 37 17.63 15.59 9.00
C LEU A 37 17.63 15.42 7.47
N GLU A 38 18.79 15.14 6.87
CA GLU A 38 18.93 14.91 5.43
C GLU A 38 18.26 13.61 4.98
N GLU A 39 18.37 12.53 5.76
CA GLU A 39 17.67 11.28 5.49
C GLU A 39 16.16 11.44 5.60
N GLU A 40 15.67 12.18 6.59
CA GLU A 40 14.23 12.50 6.68
C GLU A 40 13.75 13.31 5.48
N GLU A 41 14.51 14.34 5.07
CA GLU A 41 14.17 15.16 3.91
C GLU A 41 14.14 14.36 2.59
N GLU A 42 15.08 13.41 2.38
CA GLU A 42 15.06 12.55 1.18
C GLU A 42 13.93 11.53 1.21
N VAL A 43 13.61 10.98 2.38
CA VAL A 43 12.44 10.10 2.54
C VAL A 43 11.20 10.89 2.19
N ASP A 44 10.97 12.04 2.82
CA ASP A 44 9.81 12.90 2.56
C ASP A 44 9.70 13.29 1.08
N ALA A 45 10.83 13.64 0.44
CA ALA A 45 10.85 13.96 -0.98
C ALA A 45 10.48 12.78 -1.89
N PHE A 46 10.84 11.55 -1.51
CA PHE A 46 10.36 10.34 -2.20
C PHE A 46 8.85 10.16 -2.00
N LEU A 47 8.35 10.35 -0.79
CA LEU A 47 6.94 10.18 -0.47
C LEU A 47 6.07 11.17 -1.21
N ASP A 48 6.45 12.45 -1.19
CA ASP A 48 5.77 13.51 -1.93
C ASP A 48 5.71 13.20 -3.42
N ALA A 49 6.81 12.70 -3.98
CA ALA A 49 6.86 12.29 -5.38
C ALA A 49 5.87 11.14 -5.68
N VAL A 50 5.75 10.16 -4.78
CA VAL A 50 4.79 9.04 -4.91
C VAL A 50 3.35 9.54 -4.80
N VAL A 51 3.04 10.34 -3.78
CA VAL A 51 1.69 10.87 -3.52
C VAL A 51 1.23 11.77 -4.66
N ALA A 52 2.13 12.51 -5.30
CA ALA A 52 1.82 13.34 -6.47
C ALA A 52 1.46 12.54 -7.74
N THR A 53 1.67 11.22 -7.79
CA THR A 53 1.38 10.42 -8.98
C THR A 53 -0.11 10.14 -9.17
N ASP A 54 -0.56 10.06 -10.44
CA ASP A 54 -1.93 9.65 -10.78
C ASP A 54 -2.31 8.28 -10.21
N VAL A 55 -1.32 7.40 -10.02
CA VAL A 55 -1.50 6.07 -9.44
C VAL A 55 -1.92 6.18 -7.97
N MET A 56 -1.17 6.94 -7.18
CA MET A 56 -1.51 7.13 -5.77
C MET A 56 -2.79 7.95 -5.59
N GLN A 57 -3.00 8.97 -6.43
CA GLN A 57 -4.25 9.74 -6.45
C GLN A 57 -5.47 8.85 -6.77
N SER A 58 -5.33 7.87 -7.66
CA SER A 58 -6.37 6.89 -7.95
C SER A 58 -6.65 5.97 -6.75
N ALA A 59 -5.61 5.55 -6.03
CA ALA A 59 -5.74 4.75 -4.82
C ALA A 59 -6.44 5.53 -3.70
N HIS A 60 -6.07 6.79 -3.49
CA HIS A 60 -6.71 7.70 -2.54
C HIS A 60 -8.20 7.84 -2.84
N ARG A 61 -8.56 8.13 -4.10
CA ARG A 61 -9.96 8.23 -4.52
C ARG A 61 -10.74 6.94 -4.30
N PHE A 62 -10.15 5.79 -4.65
CA PHE A 62 -10.76 4.50 -4.42
C PHE A 62 -11.05 4.26 -2.93
N LEU A 63 -10.10 4.57 -2.05
CA LEU A 63 -10.29 4.42 -0.60
C LEU A 63 -11.32 5.41 -0.06
N ALA A 64 -11.29 6.66 -0.50
CA ALA A 64 -12.29 7.66 -0.12
C ALA A 64 -13.70 7.22 -0.51
N GLU A 65 -13.90 6.69 -1.71
CA GLU A 65 -15.20 6.19 -2.17
C GLU A 65 -15.68 4.96 -1.38
N LYS A 66 -14.78 4.04 -1.02
CA LYS A 66 -15.14 2.78 -0.37
C LYS A 66 -15.29 2.85 1.14
N PHE A 67 -14.61 3.80 1.78
CA PHE A 67 -14.59 3.95 3.23
C PHE A 67 -15.26 5.24 3.73
N ARG A 68 -15.96 5.98 2.86
CA ARG A 68 -16.95 6.99 3.25
C ARG A 68 -18.04 6.32 4.10
N VAL A 69 -18.23 6.77 5.34
CA VAL A 69 -19.45 6.44 6.09
C VAL A 69 -20.61 7.16 5.42
N PRO A 70 -21.68 6.47 4.99
CA PRO A 70 -22.84 7.16 4.44
C PRO A 70 -23.38 8.13 5.48
N GLU A 71 -23.69 9.37 5.07
CA GLU A 71 -24.37 10.32 5.95
C GLU A 71 -25.63 9.65 6.51
N SER A 72 -25.74 9.59 7.84
CA SER A 72 -26.96 9.13 8.50
C SER A 72 -28.15 9.96 7.99
N PRO A 73 -29.32 9.37 7.72
CA PRO A 73 -30.54 10.09 7.35
C PRO A 73 -30.96 11.19 8.34
N GLU A 74 -30.37 11.22 9.53
CA GLU A 74 -30.59 12.29 10.51
C GLU A 74 -29.92 13.62 10.13
N ASN A 75 -28.81 13.59 9.36
CA ASN A 75 -28.11 14.81 8.93
C ASN A 75 -28.75 15.49 7.71
N LEU A 76 -29.53 14.75 6.91
CA LEU A 76 -30.29 15.29 5.78
C LEU A 76 -31.40 16.26 6.23
N LYS A 77 -31.97 16.06 7.43
CA LYS A 77 -33.07 16.90 7.95
C LYS A 77 -32.64 18.31 8.35
N SER A 78 -31.34 18.53 8.53
CA SER A 78 -30.76 19.84 8.84
C SER A 78 -30.56 20.71 7.59
N ALA A 79 -30.44 20.08 6.40
CA ALA A 79 -30.21 20.77 5.14
C ALA A 79 -31.51 21.21 4.44
N GLU A 80 -32.66 20.63 4.79
CA GLU A 80 -33.97 20.98 4.20
C GLU A 80 -34.72 22.09 4.96
N ARG A 81 -34.07 22.76 5.94
CA ARG A 81 -34.73 23.81 6.75
C ARG A 81 -34.62 25.23 6.21
N THR A 82 -34.00 25.43 5.06
CA THR A 82 -33.98 26.70 4.34
C THR A 82 -34.47 26.51 2.91
N ASP A 83 -35.76 26.21 2.77
CA ASP A 83 -36.57 26.71 1.65
C ASP A 83 -38.05 26.56 2.04
N GLY A 84 -38.58 27.65 2.58
CA GLY A 84 -40.00 27.76 2.91
C GLY A 84 -40.86 27.87 1.66
N ASN A 85 -42.05 27.26 1.76
CA ASN A 85 -43.23 27.46 0.92
C ASN A 85 -43.16 27.04 -0.55
N LEU A 86 -43.77 25.90 -0.87
CA LEU A 86 -45.02 25.89 -1.67
C LEU A 86 -45.74 24.54 -1.55
N SER A 87 -46.97 24.65 -1.07
CA SER A 87 -48.04 23.63 -1.03
C SER A 87 -48.18 22.82 -2.33
N ALA A 88 -48.37 21.48 -2.22
CA ALA A 88 -49.63 20.83 -2.62
C ALA A 88 -49.62 19.29 -2.44
N ASN A 89 -50.75 18.80 -1.91
CA ASN A 89 -51.19 17.41 -1.77
C ASN A 89 -51.20 16.58 -3.07
N ARG A 90 -50.95 15.26 -2.98
CA ARG A 90 -51.94 14.17 -3.26
C ARG A 90 -51.39 12.73 -3.08
N THR A 91 -51.83 12.08 -2.01
CA THR A 91 -52.55 10.79 -1.89
C THR A 91 -52.48 9.68 -2.98
N ARG A 92 -51.99 8.49 -2.54
CA ARG A 92 -52.33 7.06 -2.88
C ARG A 92 -52.07 6.61 -4.34
N GLN A 93 -51.71 5.37 -4.69
CA GLN A 93 -52.10 4.04 -4.20
C GLN A 93 -51.23 2.96 -4.85
N ALA A 94 -51.02 1.84 -4.16
CA ALA A 94 -50.33 0.65 -4.67
C ALA A 94 -51.22 -0.20 -5.60
N THR A 95 -50.63 -0.80 -6.65
CA THR A 95 -51.10 -2.05 -7.27
C THR A 95 -49.90 -2.87 -7.80
N SER A 96 -50.00 -4.19 -7.70
CA SER A 96 -48.98 -5.18 -8.05
C SER A 96 -49.14 -5.72 -9.48
N SER A 97 -48.05 -6.12 -10.14
CA SER A 97 -48.00 -7.30 -11.03
C SER A 97 -46.57 -7.67 -11.48
N HIS A 98 -46.12 -8.83 -10.99
CA HIS A 98 -45.34 -9.90 -11.65
C HIS A 98 -44.41 -9.59 -12.86
N ALA A 99 -43.10 -9.67 -12.56
CA ALA A 99 -41.99 -10.45 -13.16
C ALA A 99 -41.82 -10.63 -14.69
N VAL A 100 -40.57 -10.46 -15.17
CA VAL A 100 -39.70 -11.54 -15.70
C VAL A 100 -38.31 -11.00 -16.17
N THR A 101 -37.24 -11.66 -15.67
CA THR A 101 -35.82 -11.80 -16.16
C THR A 101 -34.97 -10.55 -16.42
N ASP A 102 -33.65 -10.50 -16.29
CA ASP A 102 -32.52 -11.33 -15.84
C ASP A 102 -31.31 -10.37 -15.91
N ASP A 103 -30.25 -10.64 -15.13
CA ASP A 103 -28.92 -9.98 -15.06
C ASP A 103 -28.53 -9.69 -13.61
N ARG A 104 -28.17 -10.76 -12.91
CA ARG A 104 -27.44 -10.67 -11.64
C ARG A 104 -26.01 -10.19 -11.91
N HIS A 105 -25.83 -8.88 -11.88
CA HIS A 105 -24.59 -8.32 -11.36
C HIS A 105 -24.57 -8.62 -9.85
N GLU A 106 -23.89 -9.68 -9.43
CA GLU A 106 -23.53 -9.86 -8.03
C GLU A 106 -22.53 -8.73 -7.66
N ALA A 107 -23.07 -7.63 -7.13
CA ALA A 107 -22.30 -6.68 -6.37
C ALA A 107 -21.68 -7.45 -5.19
N ILE A 108 -20.36 -7.45 -5.12
CA ILE A 108 -19.62 -8.00 -3.99
C ILE A 108 -19.98 -7.14 -2.77
N GLU A 109 -20.92 -7.64 -1.96
CA GLU A 109 -21.27 -7.06 -0.68
C GLU A 109 -20.11 -7.33 0.29
N THR A 110 -19.22 -6.36 0.43
CA THR A 110 -18.19 -6.39 1.48
C THR A 110 -18.89 -6.14 2.81
N LYS A 111 -19.14 -7.19 3.59
CA LYS A 111 -19.56 -7.05 4.98
C LYS A 111 -18.51 -6.21 5.73
N PRO A 112 -18.90 -5.14 6.43
CA PRO A 112 -17.97 -4.38 7.25
C PRO A 112 -17.58 -5.25 8.44
N THR A 113 -16.37 -5.80 8.42
CA THR A 113 -15.73 -6.35 9.60
C THR A 113 -15.17 -5.17 10.38
N ASP A 114 -15.77 -4.94 11.55
CA ASP A 114 -15.40 -4.00 12.61
C ASP A 114 -14.06 -3.29 12.41
N SER A 115 -14.09 -2.22 11.61
CA SER A 115 -12.99 -1.30 11.39
C SER A 115 -12.89 -0.39 12.61
N GLY A 116 -12.41 -0.95 13.73
CA GLY A 116 -12.14 -0.22 14.95
C GLY A 116 -11.32 1.04 14.62
N GLY A 117 -11.98 2.19 14.75
CA GLY A 117 -11.37 3.51 14.84
C GLY A 117 -10.81 4.13 13.56
N LEU A 118 -10.84 3.48 12.39
CA LEU A 118 -9.97 3.97 11.32
C LEU A 118 -10.48 5.22 10.59
N ILE A 119 -11.75 5.53 10.32
CA ILE A 119 -12.05 6.75 9.52
C ILE A 119 -13.26 7.49 10.07
N GLN A 120 -13.03 8.66 10.70
CA GLN A 120 -14.08 9.66 10.88
C GLN A 120 -14.04 10.61 9.67
N ASN A 121 -15.09 10.56 8.83
CA ASN A 121 -15.65 11.54 7.88
C ASN A 121 -14.86 12.76 7.35
N ASP A 122 -13.54 12.77 7.39
CA ASP A 122 -12.72 13.88 6.92
C ASP A 122 -11.78 13.37 5.84
N GLU A 123 -11.99 13.88 4.63
CA GLU A 123 -11.15 13.62 3.46
C GLU A 123 -9.70 14.01 3.74
N THR A 124 -9.49 15.07 4.52
CA THR A 124 -8.18 15.53 5.01
C THR A 124 -7.57 14.50 5.95
N ALA A 125 -8.32 13.99 6.92
CA ALA A 125 -7.82 12.98 7.85
C ALA A 125 -7.57 11.62 7.18
N LEU A 126 -8.30 11.29 6.11
CA LEU A 126 -7.98 10.13 5.28
C LEU A 126 -6.69 10.37 4.49
N GLU A 127 -6.52 11.52 3.84
CA GLU A 127 -5.29 11.85 3.11
C GLU A 127 -4.06 11.89 4.03
N GLU A 128 -4.17 12.51 5.20
CA GLU A 128 -3.13 12.51 6.23
C GLU A 128 -2.82 11.08 6.68
N ARG A 129 -3.83 10.27 6.98
CA ARG A 129 -3.57 8.90 7.41
C ARG A 129 -3.05 7.98 6.30
N LEU A 130 -3.40 8.25 5.04
CA LEU A 130 -2.81 7.56 3.88
C LEU A 130 -1.34 7.96 3.65
N LYS A 131 -0.97 9.18 4.06
CA LYS A 131 0.40 9.67 4.19
C LYS A 131 1.11 9.25 5.48
N GLU A 132 0.44 8.53 6.39
CA GLU A 132 1.05 7.98 7.61
C GLU A 132 1.21 6.45 7.54
N ILE A 133 0.29 5.73 6.91
CA ILE A 133 0.25 4.25 6.97
C ILE A 133 1.54 3.55 6.48
N PRO A 134 2.11 3.88 5.31
CA PRO A 134 3.42 3.35 4.92
C PRO A 134 4.61 3.97 5.66
N PHE A 135 4.40 5.07 6.39
CA PHE A 135 5.39 6.12 6.65
C PHE A 135 5.66 6.39 8.13
N ASP A 136 4.79 5.93 9.02
CA ASP A 136 4.97 6.04 10.45
C ASP A 136 6.16 5.19 10.91
N ARG A 137 7.03 5.82 11.73
CA ARG A 137 8.10 5.12 12.46
C ARG A 137 7.52 4.43 13.68
N TYR A 138 7.91 3.19 13.89
CA TYR A 138 7.62 2.47 15.12
C TYR A 138 8.71 1.43 15.39
N PRO A 139 9.01 1.13 16.66
CA PRO A 139 9.93 0.06 17.04
C PRO A 139 9.35 -1.29 16.64
N ARG A 140 10.14 -2.13 15.95
CA ARG A 140 9.69 -3.46 15.51
C ARG A 140 9.93 -4.56 16.53
N ASP A 141 10.91 -4.39 17.42
CA ASP A 141 11.29 -5.34 18.46
C ASP A 141 11.74 -4.59 19.73
N GLU A 142 11.89 -5.30 20.86
CA GLU A 142 12.31 -4.71 22.15
C GLU A 142 13.68 -4.00 22.09
N ASP A 143 14.55 -4.43 21.16
CA ASP A 143 15.89 -3.88 20.96
C ASP A 143 15.93 -2.77 19.89
N ASP A 144 14.86 -2.58 19.11
CA ASP A 144 14.75 -1.53 18.07
C ASP A 144 14.29 -0.21 18.68
N THR A 145 15.22 0.52 19.29
CA THR A 145 14.90 1.79 19.96
C THR A 145 14.75 2.98 19.02
N ALA A 146 15.25 2.91 17.79
CA ALA A 146 15.14 3.96 16.77
C ALA A 146 13.79 3.92 16.03
N GLY A 147 13.26 2.72 15.78
CA GLY A 147 12.05 2.51 15.00
C GLY A 147 12.25 2.72 13.50
N SER A 148 11.69 1.81 12.72
CA SER A 148 11.70 1.85 11.25
C SER A 148 10.33 2.21 10.70
N ARG A 149 10.29 2.67 9.45
CA ARG A 149 9.03 2.83 8.72
C ARG A 149 8.59 1.50 8.12
N GLY A 150 7.28 1.29 8.03
CA GLY A 150 6.73 0.09 7.40
C GLY A 150 7.25 -0.14 5.97
N PHE A 151 7.44 0.92 5.19
CA PHE A 151 7.98 0.81 3.84
C PHE A 151 9.46 0.42 3.81
N GLU A 152 10.30 0.89 4.75
CA GLU A 152 11.74 0.59 4.78
C GLU A 152 11.92 -0.93 4.92
N HIS A 153 11.21 -1.53 5.87
CA HIS A 153 11.14 -2.97 6.03
C HIS A 153 10.69 -3.68 4.73
N VAL A 154 9.59 -3.23 4.11
CA VAL A 154 9.04 -3.87 2.92
C VAL A 154 9.99 -3.77 1.71
N PHE A 155 10.51 -2.60 1.41
CA PHE A 155 11.25 -2.34 0.17
C PHE A 155 12.76 -2.52 0.32
N MET A 156 13.34 -2.09 1.44
CA MET A 156 14.79 -2.08 1.63
C MET A 156 15.28 -3.38 2.29
N GLY A 157 14.52 -3.88 3.25
CA GLY A 157 14.84 -5.11 3.98
C GLY A 157 15.87 -4.92 5.09
N GLU A 158 15.83 -5.80 6.08
CA GLU A 158 16.64 -5.71 7.29
C GLU A 158 17.28 -7.06 7.60
N PRO A 159 18.58 -7.13 7.90
CA PRO A 159 19.19 -8.31 8.50
C PRO A 159 18.67 -8.46 9.94
N LYS A 160 18.12 -9.63 10.24
CA LYS A 160 17.69 -10.00 11.60
C LYS A 160 18.28 -11.35 11.97
N GLN A 161 19.15 -11.34 12.99
CA GLN A 161 19.91 -12.49 13.46
C GLN A 161 20.72 -13.14 12.32
N ASN A 162 20.27 -14.28 11.79
CA ASN A 162 20.93 -15.01 10.69
C ASN A 162 20.07 -15.04 9.41
N SER A 163 19.13 -14.12 9.28
CA SER A 163 18.19 -14.09 8.16
C SER A 163 17.92 -12.66 7.70
N VAL A 164 17.31 -12.53 6.53
CA VAL A 164 16.77 -11.24 6.06
C VAL A 164 15.26 -11.24 6.26
N VAL A 165 14.74 -10.18 6.87
CA VAL A 165 13.31 -9.89 6.97
C VAL A 165 12.95 -8.77 6.00
N GLY A 166 11.68 -8.73 5.56
CA GLY A 166 11.27 -7.79 4.51
C GLY A 166 11.94 -8.08 3.16
N PHE A 167 12.51 -7.06 2.52
CA PHE A 167 13.22 -7.12 1.23
C PHE A 167 12.36 -7.68 0.09
N HIS A 168 11.29 -6.97 -0.25
CA HIS A 168 10.35 -7.28 -1.34
C HIS A 168 10.46 -6.32 -2.53
N GLY A 169 11.29 -5.27 -2.43
CA GLY A 169 11.52 -4.31 -3.50
C GLY A 169 12.42 -4.87 -4.61
N TRP A 170 11.90 -4.99 -5.83
CA TRP A 170 12.67 -5.55 -6.95
C TRP A 170 13.78 -4.61 -7.44
N LEU A 171 13.57 -3.29 -7.36
CA LEU A 171 14.60 -2.30 -7.69
C LEU A 171 15.78 -2.38 -6.71
N ARG A 172 15.48 -2.59 -5.42
CA ARG A 172 16.48 -2.81 -4.38
C ARG A 172 17.27 -4.09 -4.65
N PHE A 173 16.57 -5.18 -4.97
CA PHE A 173 17.19 -6.45 -5.32
C PHE A 173 18.16 -6.27 -6.50
N TYR A 174 17.69 -5.65 -7.58
CA TYR A 174 18.48 -5.38 -8.77
C TYR A 174 19.73 -4.53 -8.48
N GLN A 175 19.60 -3.48 -7.68
CA GLN A 175 20.73 -2.63 -7.31
C GLN A 175 21.77 -3.42 -6.49
N GLN A 176 21.32 -4.15 -5.46
CA GLN A 176 22.20 -4.93 -4.58
C GLN A 176 22.89 -6.09 -5.31
N GLU A 177 22.19 -6.74 -6.24
CA GLU A 177 22.78 -7.76 -7.11
C GLU A 177 23.88 -7.17 -8.00
N ARG A 178 23.66 -5.95 -8.53
CA ARG A 178 24.64 -5.27 -9.39
C ARG A 178 25.92 -4.85 -8.68
N VAL A 179 25.85 -4.53 -7.39
CA VAL A 179 27.03 -4.19 -6.58
C VAL A 179 27.66 -5.42 -5.92
N GLY A 180 27.07 -6.61 -6.09
CA GLY A 180 27.62 -7.88 -5.63
C GLY A 180 27.21 -8.29 -4.22
N ASN A 181 26.30 -7.55 -3.58
CA ASN A 181 25.84 -7.82 -2.22
C ASN A 181 24.75 -8.89 -2.18
N VAL A 182 24.00 -9.06 -3.28
CA VAL A 182 22.99 -10.13 -3.41
C VAL A 182 23.53 -11.28 -4.25
N ASN A 183 23.41 -12.49 -3.72
CA ASN A 183 23.65 -13.75 -4.41
C ASN A 183 22.33 -14.49 -4.64
N TYR A 184 21.87 -14.54 -5.89
CA TYR A 184 20.63 -15.19 -6.28
C TYR A 184 20.74 -16.72 -6.21
N HIS A 185 19.83 -17.37 -5.47
CA HIS A 185 19.85 -18.82 -5.27
C HIS A 185 18.85 -19.60 -6.12
N GLY A 186 17.95 -18.91 -6.83
CA GLY A 186 17.02 -19.56 -7.75
C GLY A 186 15.55 -19.19 -7.53
N GLN A 187 14.80 -19.36 -8.62
CA GLN A 187 13.37 -19.14 -8.69
C GLN A 187 12.62 -20.24 -7.94
N ILE A 188 11.69 -19.84 -7.09
CA ILE A 188 10.76 -20.72 -6.39
C ILE A 188 9.46 -20.83 -7.19
N ALA A 189 8.92 -19.70 -7.65
CA ALA A 189 7.70 -19.63 -8.45
C ALA A 189 7.71 -18.36 -9.29
N SER A 190 7.01 -18.36 -10.42
CA SER A 190 6.79 -17.16 -11.22
C SER A 190 5.38 -17.12 -11.77
N TRP A 191 4.84 -15.93 -11.94
CA TRP A 191 3.58 -15.72 -12.63
C TRP A 191 3.67 -14.48 -13.51
N ASN A 192 3.43 -14.65 -14.81
CA ASN A 192 3.38 -13.54 -15.74
C ASN A 192 2.10 -12.76 -15.48
N PHE A 193 2.26 -11.50 -15.09
CA PHE A 193 1.15 -10.58 -14.92
C PHE A 193 0.92 -9.86 -16.25
N THR A 194 0.10 -10.48 -17.11
CA THR A 194 -0.16 -10.00 -18.49
C THR A 194 1.15 -9.76 -19.26
N ASP A 195 1.21 -8.70 -20.07
CA ASP A 195 2.43 -8.18 -20.71
C ASP A 195 3.11 -7.08 -19.88
N LYS A 196 2.61 -6.78 -18.67
CA LYS A 196 3.04 -5.63 -17.85
C LYS A 196 4.13 -5.93 -16.84
N GLY A 197 4.31 -7.20 -16.45
CA GLY A 197 5.37 -7.57 -15.51
C GLY A 197 5.31 -9.02 -15.07
N ILE A 198 6.17 -9.38 -14.12
CA ILE A 198 6.30 -10.75 -13.60
C ILE A 198 6.30 -10.69 -12.09
N LEU A 199 5.44 -11.49 -11.45
CA LEU A 199 5.62 -11.84 -10.05
C LEU A 199 6.64 -12.97 -9.96
N LEU A 200 7.73 -12.73 -9.23
CA LEU A 200 8.80 -13.72 -9.01
C LEU A 200 8.92 -14.00 -7.52
N ALA A 201 8.76 -15.26 -7.12
CA ALA A 201 9.21 -15.75 -5.83
C ALA A 201 10.62 -16.30 -5.97
N SER A 202 11.55 -15.85 -5.13
CA SER A 202 12.95 -16.27 -5.18
C SER A 202 13.53 -16.48 -3.79
N SER A 203 14.57 -17.33 -3.72
CA SER A 203 15.51 -17.35 -2.59
C SER A 203 16.81 -16.67 -2.98
N PHE A 204 17.48 -16.05 -2.02
CA PHE A 204 18.77 -15.39 -2.22
C PHE A 204 19.51 -15.24 -0.89
N GLU A 205 20.76 -14.81 -0.98
CA GLU A 205 21.54 -14.30 0.13
C GLU A 205 21.83 -12.82 -0.11
N TRP A 206 21.87 -12.03 0.96
CA TRP A 206 22.23 -10.63 0.94
C TRP A 206 23.24 -10.36 2.04
N ASP A 207 24.45 -9.97 1.66
CA ASP A 207 25.59 -9.71 2.56
C ASP A 207 25.81 -10.83 3.60
N GLY A 208 25.69 -12.09 3.15
CA GLY A 208 25.85 -13.29 3.99
C GLY A 208 24.60 -13.75 4.74
N TYR A 209 23.50 -12.97 4.71
CA TYR A 209 22.25 -13.32 5.37
C TYR A 209 21.28 -13.99 4.40
N ARG A 210 20.72 -15.14 4.79
CA ARG A 210 19.84 -15.92 3.91
C ARG A 210 18.40 -15.39 3.93
N LYS A 211 17.84 -15.15 2.74
CA LYS A 211 16.40 -14.97 2.51
C LYS A 211 15.82 -16.23 1.86
N PRO A 212 15.12 -17.10 2.61
CA PRO A 212 14.59 -18.35 2.04
C PRO A 212 13.52 -18.12 0.99
N LYS A 213 12.77 -17.01 1.09
CA LYS A 213 11.72 -16.63 0.15
C LYS A 213 11.46 -15.13 0.23
N SER A 214 11.49 -14.47 -0.91
CA SER A 214 10.88 -13.15 -1.13
C SER A 214 10.07 -13.20 -2.41
N THR A 215 9.12 -12.28 -2.55
CA THR A 215 8.31 -12.09 -3.74
C THR A 215 8.48 -10.67 -4.26
N PHE A 216 8.69 -10.57 -5.57
CA PHE A 216 8.98 -9.33 -6.29
C PHE A 216 7.97 -9.14 -7.41
N PHE A 217 7.53 -7.90 -7.65
CA PHE A 217 6.78 -7.55 -8.87
C PHE A 217 7.70 -6.84 -9.86
N ILE A 218 8.44 -7.64 -10.62
CA ILE A 218 9.39 -7.15 -11.61
C ILE A 218 8.64 -6.41 -12.72
N GLY A 219 8.98 -5.12 -12.88
CA GLY A 219 8.37 -4.21 -13.85
C GLY A 219 7.32 -3.26 -13.27
N ALA A 220 6.89 -3.46 -12.02
CA ALA A 220 6.05 -2.49 -11.32
C ALA A 220 6.87 -1.24 -10.92
N SER A 221 6.21 -0.08 -10.91
CA SER A 221 6.80 1.14 -10.35
C SER A 221 6.62 1.21 -8.83
N PRO A 222 7.47 1.94 -8.10
CA PRO A 222 7.34 2.13 -6.66
C PRO A 222 5.97 2.66 -6.24
N GLU A 223 5.42 3.64 -6.96
CA GLU A 223 4.11 4.19 -6.66
C GLU A 223 2.97 3.18 -6.86
N LEU A 224 3.11 2.22 -7.79
CA LEU A 224 2.14 1.14 -7.96
C LEU A 224 2.20 0.14 -6.81
N GLU A 225 3.40 -0.30 -6.42
CA GLU A 225 3.57 -1.22 -5.28
C GLU A 225 3.04 -0.59 -3.99
N MET A 226 3.42 0.67 -3.73
CA MET A 226 2.94 1.42 -2.57
C MET A 226 1.42 1.61 -2.59
N ALA A 227 0.83 2.02 -3.70
CA ALA A 227 -0.62 2.19 -3.81
C ALA A 227 -1.37 0.88 -3.51
N LEU A 228 -0.90 -0.25 -4.05
CA LEU A 228 -1.52 -1.56 -3.83
C LEU A 228 -1.38 -2.02 -2.37
N PHE A 229 -0.21 -1.81 -1.76
CA PHE A 229 0.03 -2.16 -0.37
C PHE A 229 -0.83 -1.29 0.58
N THR A 230 -0.90 0.02 0.33
CA THR A 230 -1.76 0.93 1.11
C THR A 230 -3.23 0.54 1.01
N VAL A 231 -3.73 0.32 -0.21
CA VAL A 231 -5.14 -0.08 -0.41
C VAL A 231 -5.46 -1.38 0.34
N CYS A 232 -4.58 -2.37 0.23
CA CYS A 232 -4.80 -3.66 0.88
C CYS A 232 -4.65 -3.61 2.39
N PHE A 233 -3.73 -2.79 2.92
CA PHE A 233 -3.59 -2.60 4.35
C PHE A 233 -4.82 -1.92 4.96
N VAL A 234 -5.34 -0.87 4.31
CA VAL A 234 -6.55 -0.17 4.76
C VAL A 234 -7.77 -1.07 4.65
N ALA A 235 -7.94 -1.74 3.53
CA ALA A 235 -9.17 -2.48 3.25
C ALA A 235 -9.22 -3.85 3.92
N ARG A 236 -8.07 -4.53 4.04
CA ARG A 236 -7.97 -5.96 4.42
C ARG A 236 -6.67 -6.24 5.18
N PRO A 237 -6.39 -5.56 6.31
CA PRO A 237 -5.21 -5.86 7.11
C PRO A 237 -5.23 -7.32 7.57
N ASP A 238 -4.04 -7.92 7.72
CA ASP A 238 -3.82 -9.31 8.16
C ASP A 238 -4.51 -10.42 7.35
N SER A 239 -5.08 -10.10 6.19
CA SER A 239 -5.78 -11.05 5.34
C SER A 239 -5.35 -10.92 3.88
N LEU A 240 -5.59 -11.98 3.11
CA LEU A 240 -5.26 -11.99 1.70
C LEU A 240 -6.16 -11.01 0.95
N CYS A 241 -5.56 -10.01 0.32
CA CYS A 241 -6.23 -8.96 -0.42
C CYS A 241 -6.17 -9.23 -1.93
N PRO A 242 -7.27 -9.66 -2.57
CA PRO A 242 -7.37 -9.76 -4.01
C PRO A 242 -7.65 -8.38 -4.62
N VAL A 243 -6.80 -7.95 -5.55
CA VAL A 243 -6.95 -6.71 -6.32
C VAL A 243 -7.10 -7.06 -7.78
N ARG A 244 -8.14 -6.53 -8.44
CA ARG A 244 -8.29 -6.68 -9.89
C ARG A 244 -7.55 -5.54 -10.58
N LEU A 245 -6.55 -5.87 -11.39
CA LEU A 245 -5.73 -4.92 -12.13
C LEU A 245 -5.57 -5.44 -13.57
N VAL A 246 -5.88 -4.61 -14.57
CA VAL A 246 -5.83 -4.99 -16.01
C VAL A 246 -6.56 -6.32 -16.31
N GLY A 247 -7.72 -6.54 -15.68
CA GLY A 247 -8.53 -7.76 -15.86
C GLY A 247 -8.09 -8.97 -15.04
N GLU A 248 -6.84 -9.02 -14.58
CA GLU A 248 -6.27 -10.10 -13.77
C GLU A 248 -6.40 -9.85 -12.27
N VAL A 249 -6.35 -10.92 -11.47
CA VAL A 249 -6.41 -10.83 -9.99
C VAL A 249 -5.03 -10.99 -9.40
N LEU A 250 -4.47 -9.87 -8.95
CA LEU A 250 -3.28 -9.81 -8.12
C LEU A 250 -3.66 -10.09 -6.66
N ARG A 251 -2.78 -10.75 -5.90
CA ARG A 251 -2.99 -10.97 -4.47
C ARG A 251 -1.87 -10.34 -3.67
N VAL A 252 -2.25 -9.58 -2.66
CA VAL A 252 -1.34 -8.91 -1.73
C VAL A 252 -1.64 -9.43 -0.33
N GLN A 253 -0.59 -9.71 0.43
CA GLN A 253 -0.69 -9.95 1.86
C GLN A 253 -0.06 -8.77 2.58
N THR A 254 -0.81 -8.16 3.49
CA THR A 254 -0.29 -7.17 4.44
C THR A 254 -0.40 -7.72 5.86
N ARG A 255 0.52 -7.33 6.74
CA ARG A 255 0.43 -7.60 8.18
C ARG A 255 0.45 -6.30 8.94
N ALA A 256 -0.28 -6.27 10.04
CA ALA A 256 -0.32 -5.13 10.93
C ALA A 256 0.44 -5.37 12.23
N ILE A 257 0.91 -4.29 12.83
CA ILE A 257 1.40 -4.23 14.20
C ILE A 257 0.74 -3.03 14.88
N GLU A 258 0.31 -3.23 16.12
CA GLU A 258 -0.31 -2.19 16.93
C GLU A 258 0.78 -1.51 17.78
N TYR A 259 0.94 -0.19 17.63
CA TYR A 259 1.92 0.60 18.36
C TYR A 259 1.33 1.97 18.73
N GLN A 260 1.45 2.37 20.00
CA GLN A 260 0.90 3.60 20.57
C GLN A 260 -0.59 3.84 20.25
N GLY A 261 -1.39 2.77 20.12
CA GLY A 261 -2.82 2.86 19.81
C GLY A 261 -3.13 3.10 18.33
N GLY A 262 -2.12 3.14 17.47
CA GLY A 262 -2.23 3.14 16.01
C GLY A 262 -1.82 1.80 15.38
N ARG A 263 -2.29 1.57 14.16
CA ARG A 263 -2.00 0.35 13.40
C ARG A 263 -1.04 0.64 12.24
N HIS A 264 0.06 -0.09 12.20
CA HIS A 264 1.17 0.17 11.28
C HIS A 264 1.49 -1.03 10.38
N VAL A 265 2.11 -0.79 9.23
CA VAL A 265 2.43 -1.83 8.23
C VAL A 265 3.63 -2.67 8.68
N ALA A 266 3.37 -3.84 9.28
CA ALA A 266 4.40 -4.77 9.71
C ALA A 266 5.12 -5.48 8.54
N THR A 267 4.42 -5.77 7.45
CA THR A 267 5.01 -6.21 6.19
C THR A 267 3.94 -6.19 5.09
N ALA A 268 4.35 -6.12 3.84
CA ALA A 268 3.49 -6.19 2.68
C ALA A 268 4.24 -6.91 1.54
N TYR A 269 3.59 -7.85 0.88
CA TYR A 269 4.19 -8.57 -0.24
C TYR A 269 3.15 -9.20 -1.16
N PHE A 270 3.53 -9.44 -2.42
CA PHE A 270 2.69 -10.12 -3.38
C PHE A 270 2.66 -11.63 -3.14
N VAL A 271 1.51 -12.25 -3.38
CA VAL A 271 1.31 -13.70 -3.22
C VAL A 271 1.09 -14.34 -4.57
N ILE A 272 2.02 -15.21 -4.98
CA ILE A 272 1.89 -15.98 -6.22
C ILE A 272 0.93 -17.16 -5.97
N PRO A 273 -0.11 -17.36 -6.80
CA PRO A 273 -1.01 -18.51 -6.67
C PRO A 273 -0.25 -19.84 -6.65
N GLY A 274 -0.60 -20.73 -5.71
CA GLY A 274 -0.02 -22.07 -5.60
C GLY A 274 1.41 -22.12 -5.03
N SER A 275 1.94 -21.01 -4.54
CA SER A 275 3.32 -20.91 -4.06
C SER A 275 3.49 -20.93 -2.54
N SER A 276 2.50 -21.34 -1.74
CA SER A 276 2.54 -21.27 -0.25
C SER A 276 3.77 -21.97 0.33
#